data_AF-A0A317DUB4-F1
#
_entry.id   AF-A0A317DUB4-F1
#
_cell.length_a   1.000
_cell.length_b   1.000
_cell.length_c   1.000
_cell.angle_alpha   90.00
_cell.angle_beta   90.00
_cell.angle_gamma   90.00
#
_symmetry.space_group_name_H-M   'P 1'
#
loop_
_entity.id
_entity.type
_entity.pdbx_description
1 polymer ?
#
loop_
_entity_poly.entity_id
_entity_poly.type
_entity_poly.pdbx_seq_one_letter_code
_entity_poly.pdbx_strand_id
1 'polypeptide(L)'
;MTRQVRLRRKVVCAAVAGILAVASPVAATSPASAADNTPANAVIVWDRNAQTAIWEVAGQQPQVQARSFAMVHGAVYDAVNAIAGRPYQPYLIAPPTNGRESVDAAVGTAAFRVLSSLFPDQQARLQTQYDEWLATVRNGIAKQRGIYVGGRTAAAMISARQHDGAFGDPLWPVGTEPGQWRPTPPTNANDGAWVGNLKPFLIPSASMFRSSGPPALASDQYGRDFSEVKAIGAVNSTIRTVDQTHAAIWWHDRHLGEWEIKRQLATTQRLNTLQTARMFALVDLAEADATTACYNEKGAWTSWRPVTAIQLADTDGNPSTEADPHWMPLLVTPPHPDFTSGHTCFTAASMSALRHFFGRDDIPFSAFSETSGTTRYFGSFSQATAEVIEARIWGGIHTRTADVEGAKIGAQVTAYAIKNYFRPRR
;
A
#
# COMPACT_ATOMS: atom_id res chain seq x y z
N MET A 1 -63.83 20.60 23.44
CA MET A 1 -64.82 19.49 23.50
C MET A 1 -65.74 19.59 22.29
N THR A 2 -65.49 18.81 21.23
CA THR A 2 -66.44 18.37 20.15
C THR A 2 -65.62 17.62 19.09
N ARG A 3 -65.70 16.29 19.05
CA ARG A 3 -66.46 15.45 18.11
C ARG A 3 -65.85 15.31 16.69
N GLN A 4 -65.37 14.07 16.46
CA GLN A 4 -65.31 13.28 15.22
C GLN A 4 -65.90 13.90 13.94
N VAL A 5 -65.21 13.73 12.80
CA VAL A 5 -65.72 13.04 11.60
C VAL A 5 -64.56 12.41 10.81
N ARG A 6 -64.65 11.09 10.55
CA ARG A 6 -63.87 10.34 9.56
C ARG A 6 -64.51 10.48 8.18
N LEU A 7 -63.73 10.67 7.11
CA LEU A 7 -64.17 10.35 5.75
C LEU A 7 -63.65 8.96 5.32
N ARG A 8 -64.61 8.09 5.04
CA ARG A 8 -64.62 6.84 4.25
C ARG A 8 -64.03 7.11 2.84
N ARG A 9 -63.61 6.18 1.96
CA ARG A 9 -63.71 4.73 1.69
C ARG A 9 -62.98 4.59 0.33
N LYS A 10 -62.19 3.57 -0.02
CA LYS A 10 -62.62 2.26 -0.57
C LYS A 10 -61.37 1.68 -1.24
N VAL A 11 -60.96 0.45 -0.91
CA VAL A 11 -60.39 -0.46 -1.91
C VAL A 11 -61.09 -1.80 -1.72
N VAL A 12 -61.52 -2.33 -2.86
CA VAL A 12 -62.40 -3.47 -3.06
C VAL A 12 -61.64 -4.77 -2.79
N CYS A 13 -62.25 -5.66 -2.02
CA CYS A 13 -61.86 -7.07 -1.93
C CYS A 13 -62.27 -7.79 -3.22
N ALA A 14 -61.32 -8.50 -3.84
CA ALA A 14 -61.62 -9.64 -4.69
C ALA A 14 -61.07 -10.89 -4.00
N ALA A 15 -61.97 -11.73 -3.50
CA ALA A 15 -61.65 -13.05 -2.98
C ALA A 15 -61.65 -14.04 -4.14
N VAL A 16 -60.55 -14.76 -4.31
CA VAL A 16 -60.51 -16.00 -5.11
C VAL A 16 -60.03 -17.10 -4.18
N ALA A 17 -60.94 -18.02 -3.87
CA ALA A 17 -60.64 -19.26 -3.18
C ALA A 17 -59.96 -20.22 -4.17
N GLY A 18 -58.73 -20.62 -3.86
CA GLY A 18 -57.94 -21.57 -4.63
C GLY A 18 -57.33 -22.63 -3.71
N ILE A 19 -57.58 -23.89 -4.04
CA ILE A 19 -57.31 -25.13 -3.32
C ILE A 19 -55.84 -25.25 -2.86
N LEU A 20 -55.63 -25.57 -1.58
CA LEU A 20 -54.33 -25.91 -0.99
C LEU A 20 -53.92 -27.34 -1.43
N ALA A 21 -53.00 -27.42 -2.39
CA ALA A 21 -52.18 -28.61 -2.60
C ALA A 21 -50.79 -28.35 -2.00
N VAL A 22 -50.46 -29.07 -0.93
CA VAL A 22 -49.14 -29.02 -0.29
C VAL A 22 -48.15 -29.74 -1.21
N ALA A 23 -47.45 -28.99 -2.05
CA ALA A 23 -46.27 -29.47 -2.75
C ALA A 23 -45.03 -29.12 -1.91
N SER A 24 -44.39 -30.13 -1.32
CA SER A 24 -43.08 -29.98 -0.69
C SER A 24 -42.07 -29.49 -1.74
N PRO A 25 -41.27 -28.44 -1.48
CA PRO A 25 -40.20 -28.07 -2.38
C PRO A 25 -39.11 -29.14 -2.30
N VAL A 26 -38.94 -29.91 -3.37
CA VAL A 26 -37.70 -30.67 -3.59
C VAL A 26 -36.61 -29.62 -3.79
N ALA A 27 -35.76 -29.44 -2.77
CA ALA A 27 -34.57 -28.62 -2.88
C ALA A 27 -33.67 -29.24 -3.95
N ALA A 28 -33.51 -28.56 -5.08
CA ALA A 28 -32.46 -28.86 -6.03
C ALA A 28 -31.12 -28.57 -5.33
N THR A 29 -30.47 -29.61 -4.82
CA THR A 29 -29.08 -29.53 -4.38
C THR A 29 -28.23 -29.25 -5.61
N SER A 30 -27.73 -28.02 -5.73
CA SER A 30 -26.60 -27.72 -6.62
C SER A 30 -25.49 -28.73 -6.35
N PRO A 31 -24.86 -29.33 -7.38
CA PRO A 31 -23.69 -30.17 -7.14
C PRO A 31 -22.66 -29.30 -6.43
N ALA A 32 -22.28 -29.71 -5.22
CA ALA A 32 -21.18 -29.09 -4.49
C ALA A 32 -19.96 -29.15 -5.44
N SER A 33 -19.51 -27.98 -5.89
CA SER A 33 -18.17 -27.87 -6.45
C SER A 33 -17.23 -28.48 -5.42
N ALA A 34 -16.57 -29.58 -5.79
CA ALA A 34 -15.53 -30.16 -4.96
C ALA A 34 -14.61 -29.02 -4.53
N ALA A 35 -14.58 -28.72 -3.23
CA ALA A 35 -13.67 -27.73 -2.70
C ALA A 35 -12.26 -28.17 -3.14
N ASP A 36 -11.55 -27.29 -3.82
CA ASP A 36 -10.16 -27.51 -4.18
C ASP A 36 -9.40 -27.79 -2.89
N ASN A 37 -9.08 -29.06 -2.63
CA ASN A 37 -8.36 -29.53 -1.44
C ASN A 37 -6.86 -29.14 -1.47
N THR A 38 -6.51 -28.09 -2.22
CA THR A 38 -5.16 -27.52 -2.20
C THR A 38 -5.00 -26.76 -0.89
N PRO A 39 -4.04 -27.10 -0.03
CA PRO A 39 -3.78 -26.34 1.18
C PRO A 39 -3.58 -24.86 0.85
N ALA A 40 -4.22 -23.97 1.61
CA ALA A 40 -4.09 -22.53 1.40
C ALA A 40 -2.62 -22.13 1.45
N ASN A 41 -2.17 -21.31 0.49
CA ASN A 41 -0.79 -20.84 0.44
C ASN A 41 -0.47 -20.04 1.73
N ALA A 42 0.42 -20.58 2.57
CA ALA A 42 0.75 -20.03 3.89
C ALA A 42 1.15 -18.55 3.84
N VAL A 43 1.81 -18.10 2.76
CA VAL A 43 2.23 -16.70 2.61
C VAL A 43 1.02 -15.77 2.47
N ILE A 44 -0.02 -16.20 1.74
CA ILE A 44 -1.26 -15.44 1.56
C ILE A 44 -2.02 -15.34 2.89
N VAL A 45 -2.06 -16.42 3.67
CA VAL A 45 -2.70 -16.44 5.00
C VAL A 45 -1.99 -15.47 5.94
N TRP A 46 -0.66 -15.54 6.01
CA TRP A 46 0.11 -14.70 6.92
C TRP A 46 0.22 -13.24 6.47
N ASP A 47 0.10 -12.95 5.18
CA ASP A 47 -0.07 -11.58 4.69
C ASP A 47 -1.39 -10.96 5.16
N ARG A 48 -2.49 -11.75 5.21
CA ARG A 48 -3.75 -11.28 5.78
C ARG A 48 -3.64 -11.00 7.27
N ASN A 49 -2.95 -11.86 8.02
CA ASN A 49 -2.68 -11.62 9.44
C ASN A 49 -1.79 -10.38 9.65
N ALA A 50 -0.83 -10.15 8.76
CA ALA A 50 0.00 -8.95 8.77
C ALA A 50 -0.84 -7.69 8.51
N GLN A 51 -1.73 -7.71 7.50
CA GLN A 51 -2.68 -6.63 7.27
C GLN A 51 -3.53 -6.33 8.52
N THR A 52 -4.12 -7.34 9.16
CA THR A 52 -4.88 -7.12 10.39
C THR A 52 -4.03 -6.47 11.48
N ALA A 53 -2.79 -6.92 11.67
CA ALA A 53 -1.90 -6.37 12.68
C ALA A 53 -1.46 -4.91 12.40
N ILE A 54 -1.09 -4.65 11.15
CA ILE A 54 -0.48 -3.40 10.68
C ILE A 54 -1.54 -2.31 10.48
N TRP A 55 -2.65 -2.66 9.84
CA TRP A 55 -3.71 -1.73 9.47
C TRP A 55 -4.89 -1.79 10.43
N GLU A 56 -5.61 -2.91 10.48
CA GLU A 56 -6.92 -2.98 11.15
C GLU A 56 -6.82 -2.71 12.66
N VAL A 57 -5.72 -3.15 13.29
CA VAL A 57 -5.50 -2.96 14.73
C VAL A 57 -4.58 -1.78 15.03
N ALA A 58 -3.43 -1.65 14.35
CA ALA A 58 -2.46 -0.60 14.66
C ALA A 58 -2.73 0.74 13.97
N GLY A 59 -3.52 0.77 12.89
CA GLY A 59 -3.83 2.00 12.14
C GLY A 59 -2.59 2.72 11.62
N GLN A 60 -1.53 1.98 11.26
CA GLN A 60 -0.27 2.58 10.81
C GLN A 60 -0.49 3.48 9.59
N GLN A 61 0.19 4.63 9.56
CA GLN A 61 0.17 5.51 8.38
C GLN A 61 0.90 4.85 7.20
N PRO A 62 0.51 5.11 5.93
CA PRO A 62 1.06 4.46 4.73
C PRO A 62 2.58 4.25 4.73
N GLN A 63 3.34 5.30 5.08
CA GLN A 63 4.80 5.26 5.12
C GLN A 63 5.38 4.29 6.16
N VAL A 64 4.66 4.02 7.25
CA VAL A 64 5.04 3.05 8.29
C VAL A 64 4.66 1.63 7.87
N GLN A 65 3.53 1.48 7.18
CA GLN A 65 3.03 0.19 6.70
C GLN A 65 4.04 -0.47 5.74
N ALA A 66 4.61 0.29 4.81
CA ALA A 66 5.63 -0.19 3.87
C ALA A 66 6.82 -0.86 4.60
N ARG A 67 7.32 -0.24 5.68
CA ARG A 67 8.39 -0.81 6.50
C ARG A 67 7.96 -2.12 7.18
N SER A 68 6.77 -2.14 7.78
CA SER A 68 6.27 -3.30 8.50
C SER A 68 6.07 -4.52 7.59
N PHE A 69 5.46 -4.33 6.41
CA PHE A 69 5.30 -5.40 5.42
C PHE A 69 6.65 -5.88 4.86
N ALA A 70 7.59 -4.98 4.58
CA ALA A 70 8.94 -5.34 4.14
C ALA A 70 9.67 -6.25 5.15
N MET A 71 9.52 -5.97 6.45
CA MET A 71 10.08 -6.81 7.50
C MET A 71 9.44 -8.20 7.52
N VAL A 72 8.11 -8.27 7.46
CA VAL A 72 7.40 -9.57 7.48
C VAL A 72 7.80 -10.41 6.27
N HIS A 73 7.67 -9.85 5.07
CA HIS A 73 7.84 -10.62 3.83
C HIS A 73 9.29 -10.90 3.49
N GLY A 74 10.24 -10.05 3.89
CA GLY A 74 11.66 -10.38 3.80
C GLY A 74 12.04 -11.58 4.68
N ALA A 75 11.53 -11.65 5.92
CA ALA A 75 11.79 -12.78 6.81
C ALA A 75 11.10 -14.08 6.34
N VAL A 76 9.87 -13.97 5.82
CA VAL A 76 9.13 -15.09 5.23
C VAL A 76 9.83 -15.61 3.97
N TYR A 77 10.30 -14.72 3.10
CA TYR A 77 11.05 -15.12 1.90
C TYR A 77 12.31 -15.90 2.25
N ASP A 78 13.13 -15.42 3.19
CA ASP A 78 14.33 -16.15 3.61
C ASP A 78 14.00 -17.53 4.19
N ALA A 79 12.88 -17.66 4.92
CA ALA A 79 12.46 -18.94 5.48
C ALA A 79 12.07 -19.94 4.39
N VAL A 80 11.24 -19.50 3.44
CA VAL A 80 10.79 -20.33 2.32
C VAL A 80 11.95 -20.65 1.38
N ASN A 81 12.79 -19.65 1.07
CA ASN A 81 13.97 -19.80 0.22
C ASN A 81 14.97 -20.81 0.83
N ALA A 82 15.20 -20.76 2.14
CA ALA A 82 16.07 -21.72 2.80
C ALA A 82 15.55 -23.15 2.64
N ILE A 83 14.25 -23.41 2.81
CA ILE A 83 13.68 -24.77 2.77
C ILE A 83 13.51 -25.27 1.34
N ALA A 84 12.86 -24.47 0.48
CA ALA A 84 12.64 -24.83 -0.92
C ALA A 84 13.96 -24.89 -1.71
N GLY A 85 15.00 -24.21 -1.21
CA GLY A 85 16.35 -24.24 -1.73
C GLY A 85 16.54 -23.36 -2.95
N ARG A 86 17.16 -23.94 -3.99
CA ARG A 86 17.41 -23.29 -5.28
C ARG A 86 16.06 -23.07 -6.01
N PRO A 87 15.85 -21.94 -6.71
CA PRO A 87 16.89 -21.30 -7.50
C PRO A 87 17.37 -19.94 -7.02
N TYR A 88 16.81 -19.31 -5.99
CA TYR A 88 17.09 -17.89 -5.72
C TYR A 88 18.05 -17.65 -4.56
N GLN A 89 18.75 -16.52 -4.57
CA GLN A 89 19.56 -16.04 -3.45
C GLN A 89 18.65 -15.58 -2.29
N PRO A 90 19.04 -15.83 -1.01
CA PRO A 90 18.35 -15.22 0.13
C PRO A 90 18.50 -13.70 0.12
N TYR A 91 17.62 -13.00 0.82
CA TYR A 91 17.70 -11.57 1.06
C TYR A 91 18.72 -11.24 2.17
N LEU A 92 18.55 -11.77 3.39
CA LEU A 92 19.52 -11.60 4.49
C LEU A 92 20.28 -12.88 4.76
N ILE A 93 19.58 -13.98 5.01
CA ILE A 93 20.18 -15.25 5.42
C ILE A 93 19.47 -16.46 4.81
N ALA A 94 20.18 -17.57 4.71
CA ALA A 94 19.59 -18.89 4.46
C ALA A 94 20.07 -19.87 5.55
N PRO A 95 19.27 -20.13 6.60
CA PRO A 95 19.59 -21.16 7.59
C PRO A 95 19.86 -22.52 6.91
N PRO A 96 20.76 -23.36 7.47
CA PRO A 96 20.99 -24.70 6.93
C PRO A 96 19.73 -25.56 6.99
N THR A 97 19.36 -26.17 5.85
CA THR A 97 18.16 -27.00 5.67
C THR A 97 18.50 -28.21 4.80
N ASN A 98 17.62 -29.21 4.80
CA ASN A 98 17.68 -30.35 3.86
C ASN A 98 16.41 -30.50 3.00
N GLY A 99 15.51 -29.52 3.05
CA GLY A 99 14.27 -29.46 2.27
C GLY A 99 13.15 -30.33 2.82
N ARG A 100 13.32 -30.97 3.99
CA ARG A 100 12.29 -31.79 4.66
C ARG A 100 11.57 -31.03 5.78
N GLU A 101 11.94 -29.78 6.01
CA GLU A 101 11.30 -28.90 6.97
C GLU A 101 9.90 -28.50 6.49
N SER A 102 8.98 -28.25 7.43
CA SER A 102 7.65 -27.74 7.08
C SER A 102 7.75 -26.27 6.68
N VAL A 103 7.45 -25.98 5.42
CA VAL A 103 7.36 -24.61 4.90
C VAL A 103 6.27 -23.83 5.63
N ASP A 104 5.11 -24.43 5.88
CA ASP A 104 3.99 -23.78 6.58
C ASP A 104 4.35 -23.36 8.00
N ALA A 105 5.05 -24.22 8.75
CA ALA A 105 5.56 -23.86 10.07
C ALA A 105 6.59 -22.72 9.98
N ALA A 106 7.49 -22.76 8.98
CA ALA A 106 8.52 -21.73 8.82
C ALA A 106 7.94 -20.36 8.44
N VAL A 107 6.99 -20.31 7.50
CA VAL A 107 6.26 -19.08 7.13
C VAL A 107 5.56 -18.50 8.35
N GLY A 108 4.77 -19.32 9.05
CA GLY A 108 3.99 -18.84 10.19
C GLY A 108 4.86 -18.37 11.35
N THR A 109 5.94 -19.10 11.67
CA THR A 109 6.88 -18.66 12.72
C THR A 109 7.62 -17.39 12.34
N ALA A 110 8.04 -17.24 11.07
CA ALA A 110 8.74 -16.04 10.62
C ALA A 110 7.84 -14.80 10.71
N ALA A 111 6.64 -14.87 10.15
CA ALA A 111 5.68 -13.78 10.17
C ALA A 111 5.24 -13.43 11.60
N PHE A 112 4.84 -14.42 12.40
CA PHE A 112 4.44 -14.23 13.79
C PHE A 112 5.50 -13.49 14.60
N ARG A 113 6.76 -13.95 14.57
CA ARG A 113 7.82 -13.35 15.39
C ARG A 113 8.15 -11.92 14.98
N VAL A 114 8.14 -11.61 13.68
CA VAL A 114 8.32 -10.23 13.20
C VAL A 114 7.16 -9.36 13.67
N LEU A 115 5.91 -9.81 13.48
CA LEU A 115 4.72 -9.07 13.90
C LEU A 115 4.69 -8.85 15.42
N SER A 116 5.00 -9.87 16.22
CA SER A 116 5.12 -9.75 17.68
C SER A 116 6.19 -8.77 18.12
N SER A 117 7.30 -8.67 17.36
CA SER A 117 8.35 -7.68 17.64
C SER A 117 7.93 -6.27 17.27
N LEU A 118 7.10 -6.10 16.24
CA LEU A 118 6.59 -4.79 15.80
C LEU A 118 5.42 -4.31 16.66
N PHE A 119 4.61 -5.24 17.18
CA PHE A 119 3.37 -4.95 17.90
C PHE A 119 3.27 -5.69 19.24
N PRO A 120 4.10 -5.35 20.25
CA PRO A 120 4.06 -5.99 21.56
C PRO A 120 2.67 -5.98 22.22
N ASP A 121 1.89 -4.91 22.04
CA ASP A 121 0.53 -4.78 22.59
C ASP A 121 -0.47 -5.75 21.95
N GLN A 122 -0.14 -6.32 20.78
CA GLN A 122 -0.96 -7.30 20.09
C GLN A 122 -0.53 -8.76 20.38
N GLN A 123 0.42 -8.97 21.30
CA GLN A 123 1.06 -10.28 21.52
C GLN A 123 0.05 -11.41 21.75
N ALA A 124 -0.95 -11.20 22.60
CA ALA A 124 -1.94 -12.23 22.91
C ALA A 124 -2.74 -12.64 21.66
N ARG A 125 -3.19 -11.67 20.86
CA ARG A 125 -3.93 -11.92 19.61
C ARG A 125 -3.07 -12.67 18.59
N LEU A 126 -1.83 -12.20 18.39
CA LEU A 126 -0.87 -12.81 17.47
C LEU A 126 -0.49 -14.24 17.91
N GLN A 127 -0.33 -14.47 19.21
CA GLN A 127 -0.03 -15.79 19.78
C GLN A 127 -1.15 -16.77 19.50
N THR A 128 -2.42 -16.39 19.73
CA THR A 128 -3.58 -17.22 19.39
C THR A 128 -3.59 -17.61 17.91
N GLN A 129 -3.42 -16.64 17.00
CA GLN A 129 -3.37 -16.90 15.56
C GLN A 129 -2.22 -17.86 15.18
N TYR A 130 -1.07 -17.72 15.82
CA TYR A 130 0.09 -18.58 15.58
C TYR A 130 -0.13 -20.01 16.10
N ASP A 131 -0.72 -20.16 17.29
CA ASP A 131 -1.02 -21.47 17.88
C ASP A 131 -2.08 -22.23 17.07
N GLU A 132 -3.14 -21.53 16.63
CA GLU A 132 -4.15 -22.08 15.71
C GLU A 132 -3.52 -22.51 14.39
N TRP A 133 -2.66 -21.68 13.79
CA TRP A 133 -1.95 -22.03 12.57
C TRP A 133 -1.09 -23.28 12.75
N LEU A 134 -0.26 -23.33 13.81
CA LEU A 134 0.58 -24.49 14.07
C LEU A 134 -0.23 -25.75 14.38
N ALA A 135 -1.42 -25.65 14.97
CA ALA A 135 -2.28 -26.80 15.19
C ALA A 135 -2.68 -27.49 13.87
N THR A 136 -2.78 -26.75 12.76
CA THR A 136 -3.03 -27.32 11.42
C THR A 136 -1.82 -28.05 10.82
N VAL A 137 -0.61 -27.72 11.29
CA VAL A 137 0.63 -28.32 10.79
C VAL A 137 0.90 -29.65 11.51
N ARG A 138 1.04 -30.73 10.73
CA ARG A 138 1.33 -32.08 11.23
C ARG A 138 2.52 -32.10 12.19
N ASN A 139 2.31 -32.68 13.37
CA ASN A 139 3.35 -32.82 14.39
C ASN A 139 4.51 -33.72 13.91
N GLY A 140 5.73 -33.38 14.33
CA GLY A 140 6.95 -34.15 14.05
C GLY A 140 8.17 -33.28 13.77
N ILE A 141 9.26 -33.93 13.36
CA ILE A 141 10.57 -33.30 13.12
C ILE A 141 10.48 -32.20 12.05
N ALA A 142 9.70 -32.40 10.99
CA ALA A 142 9.52 -31.41 9.92
C ALA A 142 8.97 -30.08 10.46
N LYS A 143 7.94 -30.13 11.32
CA LYS A 143 7.34 -28.96 11.98
C LYS A 143 8.35 -28.28 12.91
N GLN A 144 9.02 -29.03 13.77
CA GLN A 144 10.02 -28.49 14.69
C GLN A 144 11.15 -27.76 13.96
N ARG A 145 11.65 -28.35 12.86
CA ARG A 145 12.69 -27.71 12.03
C ARG A 145 12.16 -26.51 11.25
N GLY A 146 10.91 -26.54 10.78
CA GLY A 146 10.25 -25.38 10.17
C GLY A 146 10.17 -24.20 11.15
N ILE A 147 9.72 -24.46 12.38
CA ILE A 147 9.71 -23.46 13.47
C ILE A 147 11.12 -22.90 13.72
N TYR A 148 12.14 -23.76 13.75
CA TYR A 148 13.53 -23.33 13.89
C TYR A 148 13.95 -22.40 12.76
N VAL A 149 13.71 -22.77 11.49
CA VAL A 149 14.08 -21.96 10.32
C VAL A 149 13.38 -20.60 10.36
N GLY A 150 12.05 -20.57 10.51
CA GLY A 150 11.29 -19.32 10.59
C GLY A 150 11.72 -18.45 11.78
N GLY A 151 12.09 -19.08 12.89
CA GLY A 151 12.64 -18.40 14.05
C GLY A 151 13.97 -17.70 13.77
N ARG A 152 14.85 -18.30 12.97
CA ARG A 152 16.15 -17.74 12.60
C ARG A 152 16.01 -16.57 11.62
N THR A 153 15.13 -16.66 10.64
CA THR A 153 14.95 -15.60 9.64
C THR A 153 14.22 -14.38 10.22
N ALA A 154 13.23 -14.59 11.09
CA ALA A 154 12.64 -13.50 11.87
C ALA A 154 13.68 -12.77 12.73
N ALA A 155 14.51 -13.52 13.46
CA ALA A 155 15.56 -12.93 14.29
C ALA A 155 16.56 -12.11 13.46
N ALA A 156 16.96 -12.62 12.29
CA ALA A 156 17.84 -11.89 11.38
C ALA A 156 17.22 -10.59 10.86
N MET A 157 15.94 -10.62 10.47
CA MET A 157 15.23 -9.41 10.05
C MET A 157 15.10 -8.39 11.19
N ILE A 158 14.66 -8.82 12.37
CA ILE A 158 14.53 -7.95 13.54
C ILE A 158 15.87 -7.31 13.87
N SER A 159 16.95 -8.10 13.90
CA SER A 159 18.31 -7.60 14.17
C SER A 159 18.80 -6.63 13.09
N ALA A 160 18.55 -6.92 11.81
CA ALA A 160 18.91 -6.02 10.71
C ALA A 160 18.21 -4.65 10.80
N ARG A 161 17.08 -4.60 11.52
CA ARG A 161 16.20 -3.44 11.67
C ARG A 161 16.21 -2.81 13.06
N GLN A 162 17.09 -3.26 13.94
CA GLN A 162 17.42 -2.53 15.16
C GLN A 162 18.09 -1.21 14.80
N HIS A 163 17.65 -0.13 15.46
CA HIS A 163 18.22 1.21 15.29
C HIS A 163 18.29 1.69 13.84
N ASP A 164 17.27 1.37 13.03
CA ASP A 164 17.26 1.73 11.62
C ASP A 164 16.73 3.14 11.33
N GLY A 165 16.53 3.96 12.35
CA GLY A 165 15.98 5.32 12.22
C GLY A 165 14.46 5.37 12.25
N ALA A 166 13.76 4.24 12.44
CA ALA A 166 12.32 4.22 12.55
C ALA A 166 11.83 4.97 13.81
N PHE A 167 10.72 5.69 13.67
CA PHE A 167 10.03 6.40 14.77
C PHE A 167 10.90 7.43 15.50
N GLY A 168 11.88 8.02 14.81
CA GLY A 168 12.59 9.18 15.36
C GLY A 168 11.68 10.40 15.45
N ASP A 169 12.15 11.44 16.16
CA ASP A 169 11.42 12.69 16.38
C ASP A 169 11.77 13.87 15.44
N PRO A 170 12.47 13.74 14.28
CA PRO A 170 12.66 14.89 13.41
C PRO A 170 11.31 15.34 12.84
N LEU A 171 11.17 16.66 12.77
CA LEU A 171 10.08 17.33 12.08
C LEU A 171 10.59 17.91 10.76
N TRP A 172 9.69 18.09 9.81
CA TRP A 172 10.02 18.83 8.59
C TRP A 172 10.34 20.29 8.93
N PRO A 173 11.38 20.89 8.32
CA PRO A 173 11.60 22.32 8.40
C PRO A 173 10.36 23.09 7.96
N VAL A 174 9.94 24.07 8.76
CA VAL A 174 8.80 24.94 8.47
C VAL A 174 9.33 26.29 8.01
N GLY A 175 8.83 26.79 6.87
CA GLY A 175 9.24 28.07 6.32
C GLY A 175 8.06 28.98 5.98
N THR A 176 8.35 30.28 5.82
CA THR A 176 7.37 31.32 5.50
C THR A 176 7.55 31.93 4.11
N GLU A 177 8.73 31.78 3.51
CA GLU A 177 9.05 32.31 2.18
C GLU A 177 8.39 31.49 1.07
N PRO A 178 8.22 32.07 -0.15
CA PRO A 178 7.71 31.36 -1.31
C PRO A 178 8.49 30.07 -1.58
N GLY A 179 7.77 28.98 -1.91
CA GLY A 179 8.35 27.66 -2.13
C GLY A 179 8.62 26.83 -0.88
N GLN A 180 8.65 27.43 0.32
CA GLN A 180 8.95 26.70 1.56
C GLN A 180 7.71 26.06 2.17
N TRP A 181 7.82 24.76 2.46
CA TRP A 181 6.75 23.99 3.09
C TRP A 181 6.40 24.51 4.49
N ARG A 182 5.11 24.44 4.79
CA ARG A 182 4.54 24.67 6.11
C ARG A 182 3.33 23.76 6.30
N PRO A 183 2.97 23.44 7.56
CA PRO A 183 1.75 22.70 7.84
C PRO A 183 0.51 23.37 7.24
N THR A 184 -0.43 22.57 6.76
CA THR A 184 -1.62 23.04 6.04
C THR A 184 -2.91 22.66 6.78
N PRO A 185 -3.99 23.43 6.61
CA PRO A 185 -5.31 23.08 7.15
C PRO A 185 -5.80 21.70 6.67
N PRO A 186 -6.70 21.04 7.43
CA PRO A 186 -7.28 21.50 8.70
C PRO A 186 -6.45 21.14 9.93
N THR A 187 -5.54 20.16 9.82
CA THR A 187 -4.83 19.62 10.99
C THR A 187 -3.59 20.44 11.37
N ASN A 188 -2.96 21.12 10.41
CA ASN A 188 -1.68 21.80 10.59
C ASN A 188 -0.61 20.89 11.24
N ALA A 189 -0.66 19.60 10.93
CA ALA A 189 0.28 18.61 11.44
C ALA A 189 1.63 18.61 10.68
N ASN A 190 2.66 18.09 11.33
CA ASN A 190 4.00 17.89 10.79
C ASN A 190 4.45 16.47 11.20
N ASP A 191 4.48 15.53 10.26
CA ASP A 191 4.72 14.12 10.56
C ASP A 191 5.50 13.41 9.45
N GLY A 192 6.23 12.36 9.84
CA GLY A 192 6.87 11.42 8.94
C GLY A 192 8.29 11.80 8.48
N ALA A 193 8.90 12.87 8.99
CA ALA A 193 10.24 13.27 8.52
C ALA A 193 11.33 12.22 8.79
N TRP A 194 11.16 11.39 9.82
CA TRP A 194 12.09 10.30 10.14
C TRP A 194 12.19 9.25 9.03
N VAL A 195 11.18 9.10 8.18
CA VAL A 195 11.14 8.08 7.12
C VAL A 195 12.28 8.28 6.12
N GLY A 196 12.67 9.54 5.85
CA GLY A 196 13.81 9.84 4.98
C GLY A 196 15.17 9.48 5.57
N ASN A 197 15.21 9.13 6.85
CA ASN A 197 16.41 8.72 7.60
C ASN A 197 16.44 7.23 7.89
N LEU A 198 15.45 6.47 7.40
CA LEU A 198 15.47 5.02 7.51
C LEU A 198 16.73 4.46 6.83
N LYS A 199 17.43 3.57 7.52
CA LYS A 199 18.45 2.73 6.90
C LYS A 199 17.74 1.84 5.87
N PRO A 200 18.01 1.99 4.55
CA PRO A 200 17.28 1.23 3.54
C PRO A 200 17.47 -0.29 3.66
N PHE A 201 16.61 -1.05 2.99
CA PHE A 201 16.62 -2.51 2.92
C PHE A 201 17.48 -3.02 1.76
N LEU A 202 17.36 -2.42 0.59
CA LEU A 202 17.96 -2.83 -0.67
C LEU A 202 19.00 -1.81 -1.18
N ILE A 203 18.62 -0.54 -1.27
CA ILE A 203 19.47 0.50 -1.86
C ILE A 203 20.58 0.92 -0.88
N PRO A 204 21.77 1.35 -1.37
CA PRO A 204 22.88 1.69 -0.49
C PRO A 204 22.63 2.93 0.37
N SER A 205 21.83 3.88 -0.12
CA SER A 205 21.45 5.10 0.60
C SER A 205 20.11 5.62 0.12
N ALA A 206 19.37 6.30 1.01
CA ALA A 206 18.10 6.95 0.69
C ALA A 206 18.25 8.06 -0.36
N SER A 207 19.43 8.67 -0.45
CA SER A 207 19.76 9.73 -1.40
C SER A 207 20.26 9.23 -2.75
N MET A 208 20.29 7.91 -3.00
CA MET A 208 20.84 7.33 -4.24
C MET A 208 20.19 7.90 -5.51
N PHE A 209 18.91 8.28 -5.43
CA PHE A 209 18.12 8.79 -6.55
C PHE A 209 17.74 10.27 -6.41
N ARG A 210 18.55 11.04 -5.66
CA ARG A 210 18.35 12.49 -5.47
C ARG A 210 18.25 13.20 -6.83
N SER A 211 17.17 13.92 -7.05
CA SER A 211 16.94 14.70 -8.26
C SER A 211 17.56 16.11 -8.16
N SER A 212 17.35 16.95 -9.17
CA SER A 212 17.70 18.38 -9.13
C SER A 212 16.70 19.24 -8.34
N GLY A 213 15.61 18.65 -7.85
CA GLY A 213 14.56 19.34 -7.10
C GLY A 213 13.35 19.77 -7.93
N PRO A 214 12.38 20.43 -7.30
CA PRO A 214 11.18 20.95 -7.97
C PRO A 214 11.55 22.05 -8.98
N PRO A 215 10.66 22.35 -9.95
CA PRO A 215 10.87 23.47 -10.86
C PRO A 215 11.04 24.78 -10.10
N ALA A 216 11.93 25.66 -10.58
CA ALA A 216 12.10 27.00 -10.01
C ALA A 216 10.78 27.78 -10.10
N LEU A 217 10.46 28.58 -9.08
CA LEU A 217 9.18 29.31 -9.00
C LEU A 217 8.93 30.20 -10.23
N ALA A 218 9.96 30.92 -10.71
CA ALA A 218 9.84 31.78 -11.89
C ALA A 218 9.79 31.02 -13.24
N SER A 219 9.86 29.69 -13.25
CA SER A 219 9.91 28.89 -14.49
C SER A 219 8.52 28.64 -15.08
N ASP A 220 8.47 28.48 -16.41
CA ASP A 220 7.23 28.09 -17.10
C ASP A 220 6.70 26.73 -16.64
N GLN A 221 7.59 25.81 -16.22
CA GLN A 221 7.17 24.49 -15.74
C GLN A 221 6.43 24.60 -14.41
N TYR A 222 6.91 25.43 -13.48
CA TYR A 222 6.19 25.71 -12.24
C TYR A 222 4.81 26.31 -12.53
N GLY A 223 4.73 27.30 -13.43
CA GLY A 223 3.46 27.90 -13.85
C GLY A 223 2.48 26.87 -14.43
N ARG A 224 2.93 25.95 -15.28
CA ARG A 224 2.09 24.88 -15.84
C ARG A 224 1.55 23.93 -14.78
N ASP A 225 2.42 23.42 -13.91
CA ASP A 225 2.03 22.51 -12.83
C ASP A 225 1.04 23.17 -11.87
N PHE A 226 1.29 24.45 -11.54
CA PHE A 226 0.41 25.28 -10.72
C PHE A 226 -0.97 25.41 -11.36
N SER A 227 -1.05 25.83 -12.62
CA SER A 227 -2.33 26.06 -13.31
C SER A 227 -3.14 24.78 -13.45
N GLU A 228 -2.47 23.65 -13.71
CA GLU A 228 -3.11 22.34 -13.77
C GLU A 228 -3.80 22.00 -12.45
N VAL A 229 -3.04 22.03 -11.33
CA VAL A 229 -3.58 21.68 -10.01
C VAL A 229 -4.64 22.68 -9.57
N LYS A 230 -4.45 23.98 -9.80
CA LYS A 230 -5.44 25.02 -9.46
C LYS A 230 -6.78 24.74 -10.13
N ALA A 231 -6.77 24.38 -11.42
CA ALA A 231 -7.97 24.15 -12.20
C ALA A 231 -8.69 22.83 -11.85
N ILE A 232 -7.96 21.71 -11.79
CA ILE A 232 -8.57 20.38 -11.64
C ILE A 232 -8.60 19.86 -10.20
N GLY A 233 -7.74 20.38 -9.31
CA GLY A 233 -7.57 19.89 -7.94
C GLY A 233 -8.47 20.56 -6.90
N ALA A 234 -9.14 21.66 -7.27
CA ALA A 234 -10.00 22.43 -6.37
C ALA A 234 -11.17 21.57 -5.82
N VAL A 235 -11.55 21.78 -4.57
CA VAL A 235 -12.70 21.09 -3.95
C VAL A 235 -14.00 21.28 -4.74
N ASN A 236 -14.15 22.44 -5.39
CA ASN A 236 -15.28 22.85 -6.21
C ASN A 236 -14.96 22.87 -7.72
N SER A 237 -13.99 22.08 -8.19
CA SER A 237 -13.62 22.02 -9.61
C SER A 237 -14.84 21.72 -10.49
N THR A 238 -15.02 22.52 -11.54
CA THR A 238 -16.10 22.36 -12.54
C THR A 238 -15.68 21.54 -13.75
N ILE A 239 -14.39 21.20 -13.87
CA ILE A 239 -13.82 20.44 -14.97
C ILE A 239 -13.46 19.00 -14.60
N ARG A 240 -13.23 18.72 -13.30
CA ARG A 240 -12.93 17.37 -12.82
C ARG A 240 -14.16 16.49 -12.98
N THR A 241 -14.00 15.34 -13.64
CA THR A 241 -15.09 14.40 -13.83
C THR A 241 -15.44 13.64 -12.55
N VAL A 242 -16.60 12.99 -12.55
CA VAL A 242 -17.02 12.12 -11.44
C VAL A 242 -16.02 10.97 -11.25
N ASP A 243 -15.57 10.32 -12.33
CA ASP A 243 -14.59 9.23 -12.21
C ASP A 243 -13.23 9.73 -11.69
N GLN A 244 -12.76 10.90 -12.11
CA GLN A 244 -11.52 11.49 -11.58
C GLN A 244 -11.63 11.79 -10.08
N THR A 245 -12.80 12.24 -9.62
CA THR A 245 -13.07 12.43 -8.18
C THR A 245 -13.04 11.10 -7.44
N HIS A 246 -13.68 10.06 -7.96
CA HIS A 246 -13.64 8.72 -7.36
C HIS A 246 -12.23 8.14 -7.36
N ALA A 247 -11.47 8.31 -8.44
CA ALA A 247 -10.07 7.87 -8.52
C ALA A 247 -9.20 8.60 -7.50
N ALA A 248 -9.33 9.92 -7.36
CA ALA A 248 -8.61 10.69 -6.36
C ALA A 248 -8.88 10.19 -4.92
N ILE A 249 -10.15 9.94 -4.59
CA ILE A 249 -10.54 9.40 -3.28
C ILE A 249 -10.03 7.97 -3.09
N TRP A 250 -10.16 7.12 -4.10
CA TRP A 250 -9.71 5.73 -4.07
C TRP A 250 -8.20 5.63 -3.84
N TRP A 251 -7.41 6.40 -4.58
CA TRP A 251 -5.95 6.44 -4.41
C TRP A 251 -5.52 7.15 -3.12
N HIS A 252 -6.41 7.86 -2.42
CA HIS A 252 -6.11 8.48 -1.13
C HIS A 252 -6.38 7.57 0.07
N ASP A 253 -6.95 6.40 -0.18
CA ASP A 253 -7.24 5.43 0.86
C ASP A 253 -5.96 4.98 1.59
N ARG A 254 -5.97 5.10 2.92
CA ARG A 254 -4.84 4.72 3.77
C ARG A 254 -4.70 3.21 3.93
N HIS A 255 -5.72 2.45 3.55
CA HIS A 255 -5.68 0.98 3.49
C HIS A 255 -4.73 0.44 2.42
N LEU A 256 -4.33 1.24 1.41
CA LEU A 256 -3.42 0.83 0.32
C LEU A 256 -3.83 -0.50 -0.36
N GLY A 257 -4.59 -0.41 -1.46
CA GLY A 257 -5.10 -1.58 -2.19
C GLY A 257 -4.02 -2.55 -2.69
N GLU A 258 -2.76 -2.13 -2.76
CA GLU A 258 -1.62 -2.91 -3.22
C GLU A 258 -1.42 -4.24 -2.45
N TRP A 259 -1.76 -4.32 -1.16
CA TRP A 259 -1.63 -5.59 -0.42
C TRP A 259 -2.64 -6.64 -0.91
N GLU A 260 -3.87 -6.21 -1.18
CA GLU A 260 -4.90 -7.06 -1.77
C GLU A 260 -4.50 -7.50 -3.17
N ILE A 261 -3.94 -6.59 -3.97
CA ILE A 261 -3.46 -6.87 -5.33
C ILE A 261 -2.42 -7.99 -5.31
N LYS A 262 -1.42 -7.97 -4.41
CA LYS A 262 -0.43 -9.06 -4.31
C LYS A 262 -1.08 -10.41 -4.04
N ARG A 263 -2.05 -10.49 -3.11
CA ARG A 263 -2.77 -11.74 -2.80
C ARG A 263 -3.65 -12.20 -3.96
N GLN A 264 -4.36 -11.27 -4.60
CA GLN A 264 -5.17 -11.53 -5.78
C GLN A 264 -4.30 -12.11 -6.90
N LEU A 265 -3.17 -11.47 -7.19
CA LEU A 265 -2.24 -11.91 -8.25
C LEU A 265 -1.60 -13.25 -7.92
N ALA A 266 -1.18 -13.49 -6.67
CA ALA A 266 -0.65 -14.79 -6.27
C ALA A 266 -1.67 -15.92 -6.48
N THR A 267 -2.95 -15.66 -6.20
CA THR A 267 -4.03 -16.63 -6.36
C THR A 267 -4.40 -16.83 -7.82
N THR A 268 -4.66 -15.76 -8.56
CA THR A 268 -5.12 -15.80 -9.95
C THR A 268 -4.05 -16.32 -10.90
N GLN A 269 -2.77 -16.03 -10.62
CA GLN A 269 -1.62 -16.54 -11.37
C GLN A 269 -1.09 -17.88 -10.82
N ARG A 270 -1.78 -18.48 -9.83
CA ARG A 270 -1.50 -19.81 -9.27
C ARG A 270 -0.05 -19.99 -8.81
N LEU A 271 0.48 -18.99 -8.12
CA LEU A 271 1.86 -19.02 -7.61
C LEU A 271 1.99 -20.05 -6.48
N ASN A 272 3.06 -20.85 -6.54
CA ASN A 272 3.44 -21.71 -5.42
C ASN A 272 4.03 -20.88 -4.26
N THR A 273 4.21 -21.49 -3.08
CA THR A 273 4.66 -20.80 -1.87
C THR A 273 5.99 -20.03 -2.05
N LEU A 274 6.97 -20.59 -2.77
CA LEU A 274 8.24 -19.93 -3.03
C LEU A 274 8.07 -18.73 -3.98
N GLN A 275 7.26 -18.89 -5.04
CA GLN A 275 6.94 -17.80 -5.97
C GLN A 275 6.21 -16.67 -5.26
N THR A 276 5.21 -16.98 -4.42
CA THR A 276 4.47 -15.99 -3.64
C THR A 276 5.40 -15.27 -2.66
N ALA A 277 6.20 -15.99 -1.88
CA ALA A 277 7.14 -15.39 -0.94
C ALA A 277 8.15 -14.47 -1.65
N ARG A 278 8.66 -14.88 -2.82
CA ARG A 278 9.59 -14.06 -3.62
C ARG A 278 8.92 -12.82 -4.19
N MET A 279 7.69 -12.93 -4.70
CA MET A 279 6.95 -11.81 -5.24
C MET A 279 6.68 -10.78 -4.14
N PHE A 280 6.18 -11.23 -2.98
CA PHE A 280 5.83 -10.35 -1.87
C PHE A 280 7.07 -9.64 -1.34
N ALA A 281 8.15 -10.37 -1.06
CA ALA A 281 9.40 -9.76 -0.61
C ALA A 281 9.99 -8.76 -1.61
N LEU A 282 9.99 -9.07 -2.92
CA LEU A 282 10.48 -8.14 -3.93
C LEU A 282 9.66 -6.83 -3.94
N VAL A 283 8.34 -6.93 -3.89
CA VAL A 283 7.43 -5.78 -3.91
C VAL A 283 7.59 -4.96 -2.63
N ASP A 284 7.44 -5.58 -1.45
CA ASP A 284 7.41 -4.88 -0.17
C ASP A 284 8.75 -4.23 0.18
N LEU A 285 9.87 -4.89 -0.13
CA LEU A 285 11.20 -4.32 0.11
C LEU A 285 11.49 -3.16 -0.86
N ALA A 286 11.00 -3.22 -2.10
CA ALA A 286 11.11 -2.11 -3.05
C ALA A 286 10.21 -0.92 -2.66
N GLU A 287 8.99 -1.18 -2.19
CA GLU A 287 8.06 -0.17 -1.68
C GLU A 287 8.64 0.59 -0.47
N ALA A 288 9.22 -0.14 0.50
CA ALA A 288 9.86 0.47 1.67
C ALA A 288 11.03 1.39 1.30
N ASP A 289 11.88 0.96 0.37
CA ASP A 289 13.03 1.75 -0.08
C ASP A 289 12.64 2.92 -0.98
N ALA A 290 11.64 2.74 -1.84
CA ALA A 290 11.08 3.83 -2.63
C ALA A 290 10.47 4.90 -1.74
N THR A 291 9.72 4.50 -0.71
CA THR A 291 9.17 5.42 0.29
C THR A 291 10.29 6.15 1.04
N THR A 292 11.32 5.42 1.49
CA THR A 292 12.49 5.99 2.17
C THR A 292 13.21 7.03 1.30
N ALA A 293 13.49 6.70 0.04
CA ALA A 293 14.13 7.62 -0.91
C ALA A 293 13.26 8.85 -1.20
N CYS A 294 11.96 8.66 -1.36
CA CYS A 294 10.99 9.73 -1.58
C CYS A 294 10.93 10.71 -0.40
N TYR A 295 10.91 10.21 0.83
CA TYR A 295 10.90 11.06 2.03
C TYR A 295 12.26 11.75 2.25
N ASN A 296 13.34 11.12 1.84
CA ASN A 296 14.66 11.75 1.81
C ASN A 296 14.71 12.91 0.78
N GLU A 297 14.04 12.77 -0.36
CA GLU A 297 13.83 13.83 -1.36
C GLU A 297 12.99 14.98 -0.79
N LYS A 298 11.88 14.66 -0.08
CA LYS A 298 11.05 15.64 0.64
C LYS A 298 11.85 16.48 1.63
N GLY A 299 12.74 15.84 2.38
CA GLY A 299 13.58 16.53 3.37
C GLY A 299 14.63 17.43 2.74
N ALA A 300 15.06 17.14 1.51
CA ALA A 300 16.06 17.92 0.81
C ALA A 300 15.52 19.21 0.19
N TRP A 301 14.30 19.12 -0.35
CA TRP A 301 13.70 20.22 -1.10
C TRP A 301 12.65 20.98 -0.31
N THR A 302 11.99 20.33 0.65
CA THR A 302 10.99 20.93 1.55
C THR A 302 9.99 21.83 0.81
N SER A 303 9.55 21.38 -0.36
CA SER A 303 8.67 22.17 -1.24
C SER A 303 7.26 22.28 -0.66
N TRP A 304 6.69 23.48 -0.71
CA TRP A 304 5.31 23.74 -0.30
C TRP A 304 4.27 22.94 -1.09
N ARG A 305 3.09 22.78 -0.49
CA ARG A 305 1.95 22.07 -1.09
C ARG A 305 1.15 22.99 -2.00
N PRO A 306 0.37 22.44 -2.96
CA PRO A 306 -0.45 23.24 -3.86
C PRO A 306 -1.37 24.24 -3.14
N VAL A 307 -1.97 23.86 -2.01
CA VAL A 307 -2.83 24.76 -1.23
C VAL A 307 -2.10 26.03 -0.78
N THR A 308 -0.85 25.90 -0.31
CA THR A 308 -0.04 27.05 0.09
C THR A 308 0.42 27.85 -1.13
N ALA A 309 0.88 27.15 -2.17
CA ALA A 309 1.34 27.80 -3.40
C ALA A 309 0.24 28.64 -4.05
N ILE A 310 -0.98 28.09 -4.17
CA ILE A 310 -2.12 28.76 -4.82
C ILE A 310 -2.66 29.92 -3.99
N GLN A 311 -2.72 29.77 -2.66
CA GLN A 311 -3.18 30.86 -1.79
C GLN A 311 -2.20 32.04 -1.75
N LEU A 312 -0.90 31.79 -1.97
CA LEU A 312 0.18 32.78 -1.86
C LEU A 312 0.88 33.05 -3.21
N ALA A 313 0.22 32.79 -4.34
CA ALA A 313 0.87 32.87 -5.65
C ALA A 313 1.33 34.29 -6.02
N ASP A 314 0.75 35.32 -5.41
CA ASP A 314 1.19 36.72 -5.53
C ASP A 314 2.60 36.97 -4.94
N THR A 315 3.14 36.00 -4.20
CA THR A 315 4.48 36.07 -3.59
C THR A 315 5.56 35.29 -4.36
N ASP A 316 5.20 34.43 -5.32
CA ASP A 316 6.15 33.49 -5.95
C ASP A 316 6.97 34.10 -7.10
N GLY A 317 6.61 35.29 -7.56
CA GLY A 317 7.30 36.03 -8.61
C GLY A 317 7.08 35.49 -10.03
N ASN A 318 6.13 34.57 -10.23
CA ASN A 318 5.80 34.03 -11.54
C ASN A 318 4.60 34.78 -12.16
N PRO A 319 4.75 35.41 -13.34
CA PRO A 319 3.65 36.14 -13.98
C PRO A 319 2.53 35.24 -14.51
N SER A 320 2.72 33.92 -14.53
CA SER A 320 1.74 32.93 -15.01
C SER A 320 0.90 32.32 -13.88
N THR A 321 1.17 32.67 -12.62
CA THR A 321 0.39 32.21 -11.46
C THR A 321 -0.51 33.33 -10.96
N GLU A 322 -1.65 32.95 -10.40
CA GLU A 322 -2.65 33.88 -9.88
C GLU A 322 -3.11 33.35 -8.53
N ALA A 323 -3.08 34.22 -7.51
CA ALA A 323 -3.47 33.84 -6.17
C ALA A 323 -4.97 33.56 -6.08
N ASP A 324 -5.34 32.54 -5.31
CA ASP A 324 -6.70 32.33 -4.84
C ASP A 324 -6.65 32.01 -3.34
N PRO A 325 -6.82 33.03 -2.47
CA PRO A 325 -6.72 32.87 -1.01
C PRO A 325 -7.76 31.91 -0.41
N HIS A 326 -8.80 31.54 -1.16
CA HIS A 326 -9.86 30.65 -0.72
C HIS A 326 -9.77 29.27 -1.37
N TRP A 327 -8.78 29.02 -2.22
CA TRP A 327 -8.59 27.74 -2.86
C TRP A 327 -8.33 26.65 -1.83
N MET A 328 -9.07 25.55 -1.93
CA MET A 328 -8.87 24.35 -1.12
C MET A 328 -8.84 23.12 -2.03
N PRO A 329 -7.97 22.13 -1.73
CA PRO A 329 -7.92 20.89 -2.48
C PRO A 329 -9.13 20.01 -2.19
N LEU A 330 -9.45 19.10 -3.12
CA LEU A 330 -10.45 18.04 -2.90
C LEU A 330 -10.11 17.17 -1.68
N LEU A 331 -8.84 16.76 -1.57
CA LEU A 331 -8.37 15.86 -0.52
C LEU A 331 -7.67 16.62 0.59
N VAL A 332 -7.74 16.10 1.82
CA VAL A 332 -6.94 16.62 2.92
C VAL A 332 -5.46 16.49 2.59
N THR A 333 -4.74 17.60 2.67
CA THR A 333 -3.32 17.64 2.34
C THR A 333 -2.50 16.87 3.38
N PRO A 334 -1.67 15.88 2.98
CA PRO A 334 -0.86 15.14 3.93
C PRO A 334 0.22 16.03 4.60
N PRO A 335 0.55 15.78 5.89
CA PRO A 335 1.36 16.67 6.75
C PRO A 335 2.88 16.58 6.51
N HIS A 336 3.29 16.64 5.25
CA HIS A 336 4.69 16.58 4.82
C HIS A 336 4.89 17.33 3.49
N PRO A 337 6.13 17.69 3.12
CA PRO A 337 6.45 18.40 1.88
C PRO A 337 5.87 17.76 0.62
N ASP A 338 5.70 18.56 -0.43
CA ASP A 338 5.13 18.14 -1.72
C ASP A 338 6.07 17.22 -2.48
N PHE A 339 7.24 17.76 -2.82
CA PHE A 339 8.16 17.15 -3.76
C PHE A 339 9.08 16.13 -3.08
N THR A 340 9.09 14.86 -3.46
CA THR A 340 8.27 14.18 -4.49
C THR A 340 7.08 13.43 -3.89
N SER A 341 6.10 13.03 -4.70
CA SER A 341 4.88 12.37 -4.23
C SER A 341 5.15 10.97 -3.68
N GLY A 342 4.83 10.77 -2.39
CA GLY A 342 5.08 9.50 -1.70
C GLY A 342 4.27 8.33 -2.26
N HIS A 343 3.03 8.60 -2.68
CA HIS A 343 2.17 7.58 -3.28
C HIS A 343 2.71 7.11 -4.63
N THR A 344 3.15 8.02 -5.50
CA THR A 344 3.69 7.61 -6.80
C THR A 344 5.01 6.87 -6.67
N CYS A 345 5.87 7.25 -5.70
CA CYS A 345 7.06 6.47 -5.32
C CYS A 345 6.69 5.02 -4.95
N PHE A 346 5.73 4.86 -4.04
CA PHE A 346 5.26 3.55 -3.56
C PHE A 346 4.64 2.70 -4.68
N THR A 347 3.61 3.23 -5.35
CA THR A 347 2.87 2.49 -6.38
C THR A 347 3.75 2.17 -7.59
N ALA A 348 4.60 3.09 -8.05
CA ALA A 348 5.49 2.80 -9.18
C ALA A 348 6.54 1.73 -8.84
N ALA A 349 7.04 1.68 -7.60
CA ALA A 349 7.91 0.61 -7.15
C ALA A 349 7.18 -0.75 -7.19
N SER A 350 5.96 -0.79 -6.65
CA SER A 350 5.09 -1.96 -6.62
C SER A 350 4.76 -2.49 -8.03
N MET A 351 4.22 -1.62 -8.87
CA MET A 351 3.82 -1.95 -10.24
C MET A 351 5.01 -2.35 -11.12
N SER A 352 6.17 -1.70 -10.95
CA SER A 352 7.40 -2.10 -11.64
C SER A 352 7.89 -3.48 -11.18
N ALA A 353 7.75 -3.79 -9.89
CA ALA A 353 8.21 -5.06 -9.32
C ALA A 353 7.32 -6.21 -9.78
N LEU A 354 6.01 -6.00 -9.80
CA LEU A 354 5.03 -6.95 -10.34
C LEU A 354 5.24 -7.18 -11.84
N ARG A 355 5.40 -6.11 -12.63
CA ARG A 355 5.71 -6.20 -14.06
C ARG A 355 6.97 -7.02 -14.32
N HIS A 356 8.03 -6.80 -13.54
CA HIS A 356 9.25 -7.60 -13.66
C HIS A 356 9.03 -9.06 -13.27
N PHE A 357 8.36 -9.30 -12.14
CA PHE A 357 8.13 -10.64 -11.61
C PHE A 357 7.37 -11.52 -12.60
N PHE A 358 6.32 -10.98 -13.23
CA PHE A 358 5.51 -11.70 -14.21
C PHE A 358 6.08 -11.65 -15.64
N GLY A 359 7.06 -10.78 -15.90
CA GLY A 359 7.67 -10.61 -17.22
C GLY A 359 6.75 -9.97 -18.26
N ARG A 360 5.62 -9.38 -17.83
CA ARG A 360 4.62 -8.73 -18.71
C ARG A 360 3.84 -7.66 -17.94
N ASP A 361 3.22 -6.73 -18.67
CA ASP A 361 2.50 -5.57 -18.10
C ASP A 361 0.99 -5.78 -18.02
N ASP A 362 0.43 -6.51 -18.99
CA ASP A 362 -0.99 -6.67 -19.29
C ASP A 362 -1.66 -7.79 -18.47
N ILE A 363 -1.49 -7.75 -17.15
CA ILE A 363 -2.22 -8.62 -16.22
C ILE A 363 -3.34 -7.79 -15.58
N PRO A 364 -4.62 -8.17 -15.76
CA PRO A 364 -5.71 -7.45 -15.13
C PRO A 364 -5.77 -7.74 -13.63
N PHE A 365 -6.06 -6.71 -12.84
CA PHE A 365 -6.25 -6.79 -11.40
C PHE A 365 -7.23 -5.72 -10.90
N SER A 366 -7.61 -5.82 -9.63
CA SER A 366 -8.54 -4.89 -9.00
C SER A 366 -8.30 -4.81 -7.51
N ALA A 367 -8.65 -3.67 -6.90
CA ALA A 367 -8.67 -3.55 -5.45
C ALA A 367 -9.87 -2.71 -4.98
N PHE A 368 -10.37 -3.04 -3.80
CA PHE A 368 -11.42 -2.28 -3.13
C PHE A 368 -10.81 -1.18 -2.26
N SER A 369 -11.49 -0.04 -2.18
CA SER A 369 -11.17 1.04 -1.25
C SER A 369 -12.36 1.26 -0.32
N GLU A 370 -12.12 1.15 0.99
CA GLU A 370 -13.10 1.46 2.03
C GLU A 370 -13.48 2.94 2.00
N THR A 371 -12.51 3.82 1.72
CA THR A 371 -12.69 5.28 1.69
C THR A 371 -13.63 5.72 0.58
N SER A 372 -13.53 5.10 -0.61
CA SER A 372 -14.43 5.40 -1.73
C SER A 372 -15.68 4.53 -1.77
N GLY A 373 -15.67 3.36 -1.10
CA GLY A 373 -16.70 2.35 -1.22
C GLY A 373 -16.75 1.67 -2.60
N THR A 374 -15.67 1.75 -3.39
CA THR A 374 -15.63 1.26 -4.77
C THR A 374 -14.44 0.34 -5.04
N THR A 375 -14.62 -0.53 -6.04
CA THR A 375 -13.53 -1.34 -6.61
C THR A 375 -13.03 -0.66 -7.89
N ARG A 376 -11.73 -0.42 -8.00
CA ARG A 376 -11.09 0.00 -9.26
C ARG A 376 -10.44 -1.18 -9.96
N TYR A 377 -10.49 -1.15 -11.29
CA TYR A 377 -10.03 -2.21 -12.17
C TYR A 377 -8.97 -1.67 -13.11
N PHE A 378 -7.87 -2.41 -13.26
CA PHE A 378 -6.76 -2.06 -14.12
C PHE A 378 -6.49 -3.22 -15.08
N GLY A 379 -6.27 -2.90 -16.35
CA GLY A 379 -5.84 -3.86 -17.37
C GLY A 379 -4.32 -4.09 -17.37
N SER A 380 -3.55 -3.20 -16.75
CA SER A 380 -2.10 -3.32 -16.69
C SER A 380 -1.47 -2.59 -15.49
N PHE A 381 -0.26 -2.99 -15.11
CA PHE A 381 0.51 -2.34 -14.04
C PHE A 381 0.88 -0.89 -14.39
N SER A 382 1.22 -0.65 -15.66
CA SER A 382 1.49 0.71 -16.17
C SER A 382 0.23 1.58 -16.16
N GLN A 383 -0.95 1.02 -16.39
CA GLN A 383 -2.22 1.77 -16.29
C GLN A 383 -2.44 2.27 -14.85
N ALA A 384 -2.24 1.41 -13.84
CA ALA A 384 -2.37 1.83 -12.44
C ALA A 384 -1.36 2.92 -12.06
N THR A 385 -0.12 2.82 -12.55
CA THR A 385 0.91 3.84 -12.34
C THR A 385 0.53 5.17 -13.01
N ALA A 386 0.00 5.12 -14.23
CA ALA A 386 -0.47 6.31 -14.92
C ALA A 386 -1.64 6.97 -14.16
N GLU A 387 -2.60 6.19 -13.67
CA GLU A 387 -3.75 6.73 -12.95
C GLU A 387 -3.36 7.35 -11.60
N VAL A 388 -2.47 6.72 -10.82
CA VAL A 388 -2.07 7.29 -9.52
C VAL A 388 -1.35 8.63 -9.70
N ILE A 389 -0.55 8.81 -10.76
CA ILE A 389 0.09 10.09 -11.11
C ILE A 389 -0.98 11.17 -11.31
N GLU A 390 -2.04 10.86 -12.04
CA GLU A 390 -3.14 11.81 -12.26
C GLU A 390 -3.98 12.05 -10.99
N ALA A 391 -4.24 11.00 -10.22
CA ALA A 391 -5.16 11.03 -9.09
C ALA A 391 -4.72 12.00 -7.99
N ARG A 392 -3.41 12.23 -7.81
CA ARG A 392 -2.92 13.18 -6.80
C ARG A 392 -3.16 14.64 -7.21
N ILE A 393 -3.16 14.91 -8.51
CA ILE A 393 -3.49 16.22 -9.10
C ILE A 393 -5.00 16.46 -9.06
N TRP A 394 -5.80 15.46 -9.44
CA TRP A 394 -7.26 15.50 -9.30
C TRP A 394 -7.67 15.73 -7.84
N GLY A 395 -6.89 15.19 -6.90
CA GLY A 395 -7.03 15.41 -5.47
C GLY A 395 -6.57 16.77 -4.95
N GLY A 396 -5.84 17.54 -5.76
CA GLY A 396 -5.31 18.87 -5.39
C GLY A 396 -4.10 18.85 -4.44
N ILE A 397 -3.45 17.71 -4.24
CA ILE A 397 -2.45 17.55 -3.17
C ILE A 397 -1.01 17.43 -3.66
N HIS A 398 -0.80 17.22 -4.97
CA HIS A 398 0.53 17.18 -5.58
C HIS A 398 0.58 17.92 -6.91
N THR A 399 1.77 18.42 -7.24
CA THR A 399 2.11 18.94 -8.58
C THR A 399 2.53 17.80 -9.51
N ARG A 400 2.38 18.01 -10.83
CA ARG A 400 2.74 16.99 -11.82
C ARG A 400 4.20 16.58 -11.75
N THR A 401 5.09 17.54 -11.59
CA THR A 401 6.52 17.26 -11.46
C THR A 401 6.80 16.41 -10.21
N ALA A 402 6.12 16.68 -9.08
CA ALA A 402 6.25 15.85 -7.88
C ALA A 402 5.75 14.40 -8.10
N ASP A 403 4.66 14.22 -8.84
CA ASP A 403 4.11 12.90 -9.13
C ASP A 403 4.96 12.10 -10.11
N VAL A 404 5.41 12.72 -11.20
CA VAL A 404 6.25 12.08 -12.22
C VAL A 404 7.63 11.72 -11.66
N GLU A 405 8.27 12.62 -10.92
CA GLU A 405 9.58 12.32 -10.32
C GLU A 405 9.44 11.26 -9.21
N GLY A 406 8.32 11.27 -8.46
CA GLY A 406 8.05 10.20 -7.51
C GLY A 406 7.94 8.82 -8.18
N ALA A 407 7.17 8.72 -9.26
CA ALA A 407 7.07 7.47 -10.04
C ALA A 407 8.43 7.01 -10.59
N LYS A 408 9.28 7.95 -11.02
CA LYS A 408 10.63 7.67 -11.48
C LYS A 408 11.52 7.10 -10.37
N ILE A 409 11.50 7.66 -9.16
CA ILE A 409 12.23 7.12 -8.00
C ILE A 409 11.78 5.68 -7.72
N GLY A 410 10.47 5.42 -7.69
CA GLY A 410 9.92 4.07 -7.46
C GLY A 410 10.43 3.06 -8.49
N ALA A 411 10.37 3.40 -9.78
CA ALA A 411 10.88 2.54 -10.85
C ALA A 411 12.41 2.30 -10.74
N GLN A 412 13.19 3.31 -10.35
CA GLN A 412 14.64 3.20 -10.19
C GLN A 412 15.04 2.32 -9.00
N VAL A 413 14.35 2.42 -7.87
CA VAL A 413 14.53 1.52 -6.71
C VAL A 413 14.26 0.08 -7.11
N THR A 414 13.15 -0.18 -7.80
CA THR A 414 12.83 -1.52 -8.28
C THR A 414 13.87 -2.04 -9.27
N ALA A 415 14.33 -1.22 -10.21
CA ALA A 415 15.39 -1.61 -11.14
C ALA A 415 16.70 -1.98 -10.40
N TYR A 416 17.03 -1.25 -9.33
CA TYR A 416 18.15 -1.59 -8.47
C TYR A 416 17.93 -2.92 -7.73
N ALA A 417 16.74 -3.14 -7.17
CA ALA A 417 16.35 -4.38 -6.50
C ALA A 417 16.55 -5.59 -7.42
N ILE A 418 16.00 -5.53 -8.63
CA ILE A 418 16.08 -6.59 -9.65
C ILE A 418 17.53 -6.91 -10.04
N LYS A 419 18.37 -5.87 -10.15
CA LYS A 419 19.77 -6.03 -10.55
C LYS A 419 20.62 -6.68 -9.45
N ASN A 420 20.27 -6.52 -8.18
CA ASN A 420 21.15 -6.86 -7.07
C ASN A 420 20.61 -7.97 -6.14
N TYR A 421 19.30 -8.18 -6.09
CA TYR A 421 18.63 -9.07 -5.14
C TYR A 421 17.72 -10.09 -5.83
N PHE A 422 17.30 -11.12 -5.10
CA PHE A 422 16.37 -12.16 -5.55
C PHE A 422 16.78 -12.89 -6.84
N ARG A 423 18.08 -12.85 -7.17
CA ARG A 423 18.61 -13.41 -8.41
C ARG A 423 18.73 -14.93 -8.32
N PRO A 424 18.76 -15.64 -9.45
CA PRO A 424 19.15 -17.03 -9.46
C PRO A 424 20.54 -17.21 -8.83
N ARG A 425 20.73 -18.25 -8.02
CA ARG A 425 22.04 -18.70 -7.55
C ARG A 425 22.77 -19.26 -8.77
N ARG A 426 23.98 -18.74 -9.01
CA ARG A 426 24.89 -19.27 -10.02
C ARG A 426 25.42 -20.63 -9.63
#